data_AF-A0A949CMZ0-F1
#
_entry.id   AF-A0A949CMZ0-F1
#
_cell.length_a   1.000
_cell.length_b   1.000
_cell.length_c   1.000
_cell.angle_alpha   90.00
_cell.angle_beta   90.00
_cell.angle_gamma   90.00
#
_symmetry.space_group_name_H-M   'P 1'
#
loop_
_entity.id
_entity.type
_entity.pdbx_description
1 polymer ?
#
loop_
_entity_poly.entity_id
_entity_poly.type
_entity_poly.pdbx_seq_one_letter_code
_entity_poly.pdbx_strand_id
1 'polypeptide(L)' 'MSSHENDATKVACDGGDGASKHPLVYLKINEKGSVICPYCGKKISKKESPKKHD' A
#
# COMPACT_ATOMS: atom_id res chain seq x y z
N MET A 1 -1.02 -27.94 15.73
CA MET A 1 -0.29 -27.24 14.66
C MET A 1 -0.80 -25.81 14.64
N SER A 2 -0.07 -24.88 15.25
CA SER A 2 -0.44 -23.46 15.28
C SER A 2 0.18 -22.83 14.04
N SER A 3 -0.60 -22.81 12.96
CA SER A 3 -0.26 -22.06 11.75
C SER A 3 -0.36 -20.58 12.09
N HIS A 4 0.77 -19.97 12.44
CA HIS A 4 0.91 -18.52 12.31
C HIS A 4 0.93 -18.23 10.81
N GLU A 5 -0.26 -18.08 10.25
CA GLU A 5 -0.49 -17.57 8.89
C GLU A 5 0.07 -16.15 8.87
N ASN A 6 1.06 -15.91 8.01
CA ASN A 6 1.72 -14.63 7.89
C ASN A 6 0.77 -13.65 7.20
N ASP A 7 0.07 -12.80 7.97
CA ASP A 7 -0.85 -11.74 7.52
C ASP A 7 -0.13 -10.58 6.78
N ALA A 8 0.53 -10.91 5.67
CA ALA A 8 1.12 -9.93 4.77
C ALA A 8 0.01 -9.25 3.95
N THR A 9 -0.38 -8.06 4.39
CA THR A 9 -1.35 -7.22 3.68
C THR A 9 -0.71 -6.70 2.39
N LYS A 10 -1.34 -6.94 1.24
CA LYS A 10 -0.91 -6.38 -0.04
C LYS A 10 -1.71 -5.10 -0.30
N VAL A 11 -1.01 -4.03 -0.68
CA VAL A 11 -1.62 -2.75 -1.06
C VAL A 11 -1.22 -2.39 -2.48
N ALA A 12 -2.16 -1.84 -3.24
CA ALA A 12 -1.91 -1.33 -4.57
C ALA A 12 -1.61 0.17 -4.51
N CYS A 13 -0.65 0.62 -5.32
CA CYS A 13 -0.32 2.02 -5.47
C CYS A 13 -0.27 2.35 -6.97
N ASP A 14 -1.26 3.11 -7.43
CA ASP A 14 -1.42 3.60 -8.80
C ASP A 14 -0.84 5.01 -9.02
N GLY A 15 -0.22 5.59 -8.00
CA GLY A 15 0.31 6.96 -8.03
C GLY A 15 -0.69 8.03 -7.56
N GLY A 16 -1.98 7.72 -7.51
CA GLY A 16 -3.08 8.63 -7.14
C GLY A 16 -3.49 9.58 -8.28
N ASP A 17 -4.74 10.03 -8.26
CA ASP A 17 -5.32 10.95 -9.24
C ASP A 17 -4.49 12.24 -9.42
N GLY A 18 -3.76 12.33 -10.53
CA GLY A 18 -3.01 13.51 -10.94
C GLY A 18 -1.58 13.18 -11.39
N ALA A 19 -1.37 13.11 -12.71
CA ALA A 19 -0.07 12.98 -13.37
C ALA A 19 0.90 11.99 -12.69
N SER A 20 0.46 10.73 -12.52
CA SER A 20 1.26 9.68 -11.88
C SER A 20 2.60 9.48 -12.59
N LYS A 21 3.68 9.47 -11.79
CA LYS A 21 5.06 9.19 -12.23
C LYS A 21 5.36 7.70 -12.41
N HIS A 22 4.41 6.80 -12.12
CA HIS A 22 4.57 5.34 -12.22
C HIS A 22 3.25 4.60 -12.45
N PRO A 23 3.28 3.38 -13.02
CA PRO A 23 2.11 2.52 -13.19
C PRO A 23 1.67 1.85 -11.87
N LEU A 24 0.54 1.14 -11.91
CA LEU A 24 0.02 0.35 -10.79
C LEU A 24 1.06 -0.68 -10.30
N VAL A 25 1.47 -0.55 -9.03
CA VAL A 25 2.40 -1.48 -8.36
C VAL A 25 1.79 -2.03 -7.08
N TYR A 26 2.18 -3.26 -6.70
CA TYR A 26 1.72 -3.92 -5.49
C TYR A 26 2.84 -3.97 -4.44
N LEU A 27 2.60 -3.37 -3.28
CA LEU A 27 3.53 -3.33 -2.16
C LEU A 27 3.02 -4.25 -1.04
N LYS A 28 3.93 -4.97 -0.38
CA LYS A 28 3.60 -5.79 0.79
C LYS A 28 3.84 -4.99 2.06
N ILE A 29 2.80 -4.84 2.87
CA ILE A 29 2.88 -4.23 4.19
C ILE A 29 3.13 -5.32 5.22
N ASN A 30 4.33 -5.29 5.81
CA ASN A 30 4.71 -6.16 6.91
C ASN A 30 3.94 -5.81 8.19
N GLU A 31 4.17 -6.55 9.27
CA GLU A 31 3.51 -6.36 10.57
C GLU A 31 3.62 -4.93 11.13
N LYS A 32 4.64 -4.17 10.72
CA LYS A 32 4.80 -2.73 11.03
C LYS A 32 3.65 -1.85 10.55
N GLY A 33 2.77 -2.37 9.69
CA GLY A 33 1.54 -1.68 9.30
C GLY A 33 1.73 -0.49 8.35
N SER A 34 2.95 -0.24 7.84
CA SER A 34 3.22 0.76 6.81
C SER A 34 4.37 0.39 5.87
N VAL A 35 4.31 0.90 4.63
CA VAL A 35 5.32 0.76 3.58
C VAL A 35 5.45 2.09 2.82
N ILE A 36 6.64 2.40 2.28
CA ILE A 36 6.86 3.58 1.44
C ILE A 36 6.94 3.12 -0.02
N CYS A 37 6.16 3.75 -0.90
CA CYS A 37 6.28 3.49 -2.33
C CYS A 37 7.60 4.13 -2.84
N PRO A 38 8.52 3.35 -3.46
CA PRO A 38 9.79 3.89 -3.95
C PRO A 38 9.61 4.83 -5.16
N TYR A 39 8.43 4.82 -5.78
CA TYR A 39 8.16 5.60 -6.97
C TYR A 39 7.57 6.98 -6.66
N CYS A 40 6.53 7.05 -5.83
CA CYS A 40 5.90 8.31 -5.45
C CYS A 40 6.33 8.82 -4.07
N GLY A 41 7.12 8.07 -3.31
CA GLY A 41 7.54 8.44 -1.96
C GLY A 41 6.39 8.49 -0.94
N LYS A 42 5.18 8.08 -1.33
CA LYS A 42 3.99 8.09 -0.46
C LYS A 42 4.10 6.96 0.57
N LYS A 43 3.85 7.29 1.84
CA LYS A 43 3.72 6.33 2.93
C LYS A 43 2.31 5.75 2.92
N ILE A 44 2.22 4.44 2.76
CA ILE A 44 0.98 3.68 2.69
C ILE A 44 0.87 2.84 3.95
N SER A 45 -0.23 2.97 4.69
CA SER A 45 -0.49 2.22 5.93
C SER A 45 -1.68 1.27 5.79
N LYS A 46 -1.71 0.18 6.57
CA LYS A 46 -2.84 -0.77 6.62
C LYS A 46 -4.16 -0.13 7.09
N LYS A 47 -4.11 1.06 7.68
CA LYS A 47 -5.30 1.85 8.04
C LYS A 47 -5.90 2.49 6.79
N GLU A 48 -6.81 1.73 6.22
CA GLU A 48 -8.03 2.17 5.54
C GLU A 48 -7.88 2.87 4.18
N SER A 49 -8.47 2.18 3.20
CA SER A 49 -9.19 2.64 2.01
C SER A 49 -9.13 4.13 1.64
N PRO A 50 -8.89 4.45 0.36
CA PRO A 50 -8.82 5.82 -0.11
C PRO A 50 -10.17 6.51 0.11
N LYS A 51 -10.19 7.55 0.96
CA LYS A 51 -11.25 8.55 0.90
C LYS A 51 -11.16 9.19 -0.49
N LYS A 52 -11.96 8.70 -1.44
CA LYS A 52 -12.38 9.49 -2.60
C LYS A 52 -12.97 10.79 -2.05
N HIS A 53 -12.36 11.90 -2.40
CA HIS A 53 -12.95 13.22 -2.24
C HIS A 53 -13.00 13.83 -3.63
N ASP A 54 -14.15 13.63 -4.29
CA ASP A 54 -14.96 14.66 -4.96
C ASP A 54 -16.28 13.97 -5.38
#